data_AF-A0A1R0XBA3-F1
#
_entry.id   AF-A0A1R0XBA3-F1
#
_cell.length_a   1.000
_cell.length_b   1.000
_cell.length_c   1.000
_cell.angle_alpha   90.00
_cell.angle_beta   90.00
_cell.angle_gamma   90.00
#
_symmetry.space_group_name_H-M   'P 1'
#
loop_
_entity.id
_entity.type
_entity.pdbx_description
1 polymer ?
#
loop_
_entity_poly.entity_id
_entity_poly.type
_entity_poly.pdbx_seq_one_letter_code
_entity_poly.pdbx_strand_id
1 'polypeptide(L)'
;MGRNAMPVDLQIAKGNPNNLTKEEIRQRKEAEVKLGKTDLDKLRPPSLVKTDAVALGHWKQALKEYKEAAKAGSHLLTSSDVGLLAMYCRTYSEYEKLLLQYQTIENIKIDTNIFEEYFDHAEEVEGIELKALVYLSQLASLEGVLKIETAINKKMDMLLKMQDRLFLNPSSKVKNVPQPKKTQEKASKFSRFGNRSG
;
A
#
# COMPACT_ATOMS: atom_id res chain seq x y z
N MET A 1 8.82 10.87 -25.40
CA MET A 1 8.32 10.06 -24.26
C MET A 1 7.74 11.01 -23.21
N GLY A 2 6.44 10.92 -22.94
CA GLY A 2 5.77 11.78 -21.97
C GLY A 2 6.20 11.42 -20.55
N ARG A 3 6.64 12.41 -19.77
CA ARG A 3 6.89 12.24 -18.33
C ARG A 3 5.55 11.96 -17.64
N ASN A 4 5.47 10.93 -16.80
CA ASN A 4 4.24 10.63 -16.05
C ASN A 4 3.79 11.87 -15.27
N ALA A 5 2.58 12.35 -15.56
CA ALA A 5 2.02 13.49 -14.87
C ALA A 5 1.71 13.10 -13.42
N MET A 6 2.17 13.94 -12.48
CA MET A 6 1.91 13.79 -11.05
C MET A 6 1.52 15.17 -10.49
N PRO A 7 0.66 15.24 -9.45
CA PRO A 7 0.25 16.50 -8.86
C PRO A 7 1.43 17.34 -8.37
N VAL A 8 1.32 18.66 -8.45
CA VAL A 8 2.43 19.57 -8.14
C VAL A 8 2.85 19.46 -6.69
N ASP A 9 1.88 19.38 -5.77
CA ASP A 9 2.17 19.22 -4.34
C ASP A 9 2.86 17.87 -4.05
N LEU A 10 2.48 16.82 -4.78
CA LEU A 10 3.14 15.51 -4.76
C LEU A 10 4.55 15.54 -5.34
N GLN A 11 4.75 16.33 -6.40
CA GLN A 11 6.05 16.49 -7.04
C GLN A 11 7.01 17.22 -6.11
N ILE A 12 6.55 18.29 -5.44
CA ILE A 12 7.31 19.01 -4.43
C ILE A 12 7.62 18.06 -3.25
N ALA A 13 6.62 17.33 -2.75
CA ALA A 13 6.79 16.39 -1.63
C ALA A 13 7.77 15.24 -1.94
N LYS A 14 7.92 14.83 -3.21
CA LYS A 14 8.89 13.80 -3.63
C LYS A 14 10.28 14.35 -3.96
N GLY A 15 10.55 15.64 -3.75
CA GLY A 15 11.85 16.25 -4.04
C GLY A 15 12.04 16.66 -5.50
N ASN A 16 10.94 16.98 -6.21
CA ASN A 16 10.93 17.44 -7.59
C ASN A 16 11.59 16.47 -8.60
N PRO A 17 11.16 15.19 -8.67
CA PRO A 17 11.78 14.20 -9.54
C PRO A 17 11.73 14.54 -11.04
N ASN A 18 10.80 15.41 -11.48
CA ASN A 18 10.74 15.86 -12.87
C ASN A 18 11.54 17.15 -13.13
N ASN A 19 12.34 17.63 -12.16
CA ASN A 19 13.19 18.82 -12.25
C ASN A 19 12.46 20.07 -12.80
N LEU A 20 11.24 20.33 -12.33
CA LEU A 20 10.51 21.55 -12.70
C LEU A 20 11.13 22.78 -12.04
N THR A 21 11.19 23.87 -12.78
CA THR A 21 11.53 25.20 -12.28
C THR A 21 10.43 25.73 -11.34
N LYS A 22 10.75 26.74 -10.54
CA LYS A 22 9.77 27.40 -9.66
C LYS A 22 8.59 28.00 -10.42
N GLU A 23 8.84 28.51 -11.62
CA GLU A 23 7.82 29.12 -12.47
C GLU A 23 6.90 28.05 -13.08
N GLU A 24 7.45 26.93 -13.55
CA GLU A 24 6.67 25.78 -14.03
C GLU A 24 5.85 25.14 -12.91
N ILE A 25 6.38 25.08 -11.69
CA ILE A 25 5.65 24.64 -10.50
C ILE A 25 4.45 25.57 -10.24
N ARG A 26 4.64 26.89 -10.33
CA ARG A 26 3.56 27.87 -10.12
C ARG A 26 2.47 27.74 -11.18
N GLN A 27 2.87 27.71 -12.45
CA GLN A 27 1.94 27.55 -13.57
C GLN A 27 1.19 26.23 -13.52
N ARG A 28 1.86 25.10 -13.21
CA ARG A 28 1.18 23.82 -13.03
C ARG A 28 0.26 23.82 -11.83
N LYS A 29 0.61 24.49 -10.73
CA LYS A 29 -0.23 24.57 -9.52
C LYS A 29 -1.50 25.38 -9.75
N GLU A 30 -1.45 26.36 -10.65
CA GLU A 30 -2.59 27.16 -11.09
C GLU A 30 -3.44 26.42 -12.13
N ALA A 31 -2.80 25.67 -13.05
CA ALA A 31 -3.46 24.88 -14.08
C ALA A 31 -4.04 23.54 -13.58
N GLU A 32 -3.56 23.05 -12.44
CA GLU A 32 -4.03 21.80 -11.85
C GLU A 32 -5.46 21.98 -11.32
N VAL A 33 -6.39 21.21 -11.88
CA VAL A 33 -7.78 21.17 -11.44
C VAL A 33 -7.79 20.75 -9.97
N LYS A 34 -8.05 21.71 -9.07
CA LYS A 34 -8.24 21.45 -7.64
C LYS A 34 -9.57 20.71 -7.48
N LEU A 35 -9.54 19.39 -7.63
CA LEU A 35 -10.68 18.50 -7.47
C LEU A 35 -11.11 18.46 -6.00
N GLY A 36 -11.86 19.51 -5.61
CA GLY A 36 -12.58 19.63 -4.35
C GLY A 36 -11.69 19.63 -3.11
N LYS A 37 -11.80 20.68 -2.29
CA LYS A 37 -11.50 20.51 -0.86
C LYS A 37 -12.47 19.43 -0.36
N THR A 38 -11.99 18.20 -0.19
CA THR A 38 -12.82 17.13 0.36
C THR A 38 -13.08 17.47 1.81
N ASP A 39 -14.33 17.76 2.13
CA ASP A 39 -14.79 17.85 3.51
C ASP A 39 -14.74 16.43 4.09
N LEU A 40 -13.64 16.12 4.79
CA LEU A 40 -13.40 14.80 5.39
C LEU A 40 -14.52 14.39 6.35
N ASP A 41 -15.26 15.34 6.91
CA ASP A 41 -16.39 15.07 7.80
C ASP A 41 -17.64 14.62 7.04
N LYS A 42 -17.74 14.93 5.74
CA LYS A 42 -18.83 14.47 4.87
C LYS A 42 -18.53 13.14 4.18
N LEU A 43 -17.30 12.63 4.27
CA LEU A 43 -16.92 11.40 3.60
C LEU A 43 -17.60 10.18 4.24
N ARG A 44 -18.48 9.53 3.49
CA ARG A 44 -19.16 8.31 3.93
C ARG A 44 -18.54 7.08 3.25
N PRO A 45 -18.37 5.97 3.99
CA PRO A 45 -17.90 4.72 3.39
C PRO A 45 -18.92 4.20 2.36
N PRO A 46 -18.47 3.71 1.19
CA PRO A 46 -19.31 2.99 0.24
C PRO A 46 -19.93 1.72 0.86
N SER A 47 -20.98 1.20 0.24
CA SER A 47 -21.69 -0.01 0.72
C SER A 47 -20.74 -1.20 0.92
N LEU A 48 -19.85 -1.46 -0.05
CA LEU A 48 -18.88 -2.55 -0.02
C LEU A 48 -17.93 -2.52 1.19
N VAL A 49 -17.70 -1.33 1.77
CA VAL A 49 -16.89 -1.15 2.98
C VAL A 49 -17.76 -1.25 4.22
N LYS A 50 -18.97 -0.68 4.19
CA LYS A 50 -19.90 -0.70 5.32
C LYS A 50 -20.33 -2.09 5.75
N THR A 51 -20.47 -3.02 4.81
CA THR A 51 -20.92 -4.39 5.07
C THR A 51 -19.82 -5.31 5.60
N ASP A 52 -18.57 -4.84 5.67
CA ASP A 52 -17.43 -5.64 6.10
C ASP A 52 -16.75 -4.97 7.30
N ALA A 53 -16.84 -5.60 8.47
CA ALA A 53 -16.40 -4.99 9.73
C ALA A 53 -14.90 -4.62 9.72
N VAL A 54 -14.06 -5.48 9.13
CA VAL A 54 -12.61 -5.26 9.00
C VAL A 54 -12.36 -4.08 8.07
N ALA A 55 -12.98 -4.08 6.88
CA ALA A 55 -12.82 -2.97 5.93
C ALA A 55 -13.30 -1.64 6.53
N LEU A 56 -14.42 -1.64 7.25
CA LEU A 56 -14.95 -0.47 7.94
C LEU A 56 -14.01 0.03 9.05
N GLY A 57 -13.36 -0.88 9.77
CA GLY A 57 -12.32 -0.55 10.75
C GLY A 57 -11.18 0.23 10.12
N HIS A 58 -10.57 -0.31 9.06
CA HIS A 58 -9.50 0.37 8.33
C HIS A 58 -9.92 1.70 7.72
N TRP A 59 -11.15 1.80 7.21
CA TRP A 59 -11.69 3.05 6.68
C TRP A 59 -11.72 4.14 7.76
N LYS A 60 -12.24 3.82 8.96
CA LYS A 60 -12.31 4.75 10.09
C LYS A 60 -10.91 5.17 10.55
N GLN A 61 -9.96 4.23 10.61
CA GLN A 61 -8.58 4.51 10.98
C GLN A 61 -7.92 5.47 9.98
N ALA A 62 -7.98 5.17 8.68
CA ALA A 62 -7.42 6.02 7.64
C ALA A 62 -8.03 7.42 7.68
N LEU A 63 -9.35 7.54 7.85
CA LEU A 63 -10.01 8.84 8.01
C LEU A 63 -9.52 9.61 9.23
N LYS A 64 -9.26 8.94 10.36
CA LYS A 64 -8.70 9.59 11.55
C LYS A 64 -7.34 10.18 11.24
N GLU A 65 -6.45 9.41 10.61
CA GLU A 65 -5.11 9.87 10.22
C GLU A 65 -5.17 11.05 9.24
N TYR A 66 -6.07 11.02 8.25
CA TYR A 66 -6.24 12.15 7.32
C TYR A 66 -6.77 13.41 8.00
N LYS A 67 -7.69 13.26 8.97
CA LYS A 67 -8.19 14.41 9.75
C LYS A 67 -7.08 15.01 10.61
N GLU A 68 -6.24 14.19 11.22
CA GLU A 68 -5.07 14.66 11.97
C GLU A 68 -4.06 15.37 11.06
N ALA A 69 -3.76 14.81 9.89
CA ALA A 69 -2.90 15.44 8.88
C ALA A 69 -3.48 16.78 8.39
N ALA A 70 -4.80 16.85 8.16
CA ALA A 70 -5.47 18.07 7.75
C ALA A 70 -5.41 19.16 8.84
N LYS A 71 -5.51 18.81 10.12
CA LYS A 71 -5.28 19.74 11.25
C LYS A 71 -3.86 20.28 11.26
N ALA A 72 -2.88 19.47 10.87
CA ALA A 72 -1.48 19.87 10.70
C ALA A 72 -1.21 20.62 9.38
N GLY A 73 -2.26 21.00 8.62
CA GLY A 73 -2.16 21.76 7.37
C GLY A 73 -1.85 20.93 6.12
N SER A 74 -1.88 19.59 6.22
CA SER A 74 -1.58 18.67 5.12
C SER A 74 -2.87 18.01 4.61
N HIS A 75 -3.35 18.46 3.45
CA HIS A 75 -4.52 17.89 2.79
C HIS A 75 -4.11 16.73 1.86
N LEU A 76 -3.99 15.53 2.42
CA LEU A 76 -3.48 14.35 1.70
C LEU A 76 -4.54 13.60 0.87
N LEU A 77 -5.83 13.78 1.20
CA LEU A 77 -6.93 13.06 0.56
C LEU A 77 -7.76 13.97 -0.35
N THR A 78 -7.88 13.59 -1.61
CA THR A 78 -8.74 14.25 -2.59
C THR A 78 -10.03 13.45 -2.83
N SER A 79 -11.01 14.07 -3.49
CA SER A 79 -12.26 13.40 -3.88
C SER A 79 -12.04 12.19 -4.80
N SER A 80 -10.96 12.18 -5.59
CA SER A 80 -10.55 11.06 -6.43
C SER A 80 -10.00 9.86 -5.65
N ASP A 81 -9.50 10.05 -4.43
CA ASP A 81 -8.87 8.98 -3.64
C ASP A 81 -9.86 8.12 -2.88
N VAL A 82 -11.13 8.54 -2.80
CA VAL A 82 -12.20 7.86 -2.06
C VAL A 82 -12.44 6.44 -2.59
N GLY A 83 -12.43 6.28 -3.91
CA GLY A 83 -12.55 4.96 -4.54
C GLY A 83 -11.34 4.06 -4.24
N LEU A 84 -10.14 4.63 -4.29
CA LEU A 84 -8.90 3.91 -3.97
C LEU A 84 -8.85 3.49 -2.49
N LEU A 85 -9.28 4.36 -1.58
CA LEU A 85 -9.39 4.06 -0.15
C LEU A 85 -10.39 2.92 0.10
N ALA A 86 -11.52 2.91 -0.60
CA ALA A 86 -12.51 1.84 -0.48
C ALA A 86 -11.93 0.49 -0.94
N MET A 87 -11.22 0.48 -2.08
CA MET A 87 -10.52 -0.71 -2.58
C MET A 87 -9.43 -1.18 -1.63
N TYR A 88 -8.67 -0.25 -1.03
CA TYR A 88 -7.65 -0.57 -0.03
C TYR A 88 -8.26 -1.28 1.18
N CYS A 89 -9.31 -0.70 1.79
CA CYS A 89 -9.98 -1.29 2.94
C CYS A 89 -10.56 -2.69 2.63
N ARG A 90 -11.15 -2.87 1.45
CA ARG A 90 -11.68 -4.16 1.02
C ARG A 90 -10.58 -5.19 0.79
N THR A 91 -9.50 -4.79 0.12
CA THR A 91 -8.36 -5.65 -0.16
C THR A 91 -7.70 -6.11 1.15
N TYR A 92 -7.66 -5.24 2.16
CA TYR A 92 -7.11 -5.59 3.48
C TYR A 92 -7.94 -6.65 4.18
N SER A 93 -9.28 -6.49 4.19
CA SER A 93 -10.19 -7.52 4.72
C SER A 93 -10.03 -8.87 4.00
N GLU A 94 -9.86 -8.86 2.69
CA GLU A 94 -9.62 -10.09 1.93
C GLU A 94 -8.25 -10.71 2.21
N TYR A 95 -7.23 -9.88 2.45
CA TYR A 95 -5.91 -10.35 2.86
C TYR A 95 -5.96 -11.05 4.23
N GLU A 96 -6.66 -10.47 5.22
CA GLU A 96 -6.83 -11.11 6.53
C GLU A 96 -7.57 -12.45 6.42
N LYS A 97 -8.59 -12.54 5.56
CA LYS A 97 -9.30 -13.81 5.30
C LYS A 97 -8.37 -14.87 4.72
N LEU A 98 -7.49 -14.51 3.80
CA LEU A 98 -6.50 -15.45 3.25
C LEU A 98 -5.51 -15.92 4.33
N LEU A 99 -5.07 -15.03 5.22
CA LEU A 99 -4.19 -15.42 6.34
C LEU A 99 -4.87 -16.41 7.28
N LEU A 100 -6.14 -16.18 7.63
CA LEU A 100 -6.90 -17.12 8.46
C LEU A 100 -7.09 -18.48 7.78
N GLN A 101 -7.35 -18.48 6.47
CA GLN A 101 -7.45 -19.72 5.69
C GLN A 101 -6.12 -20.46 5.63
N TYR A 102 -5.02 -19.74 5.41
CA TYR A 102 -3.67 -20.30 5.44
C TYR A 102 -3.37 -20.97 6.78
N GLN A 103 -3.63 -20.28 7.90
CA GLN A 103 -3.48 -20.85 9.24
C GLN A 103 -4.38 -22.06 9.47
N THR A 104 -5.61 -22.03 8.96
CA THR A 104 -6.53 -23.16 9.09
C THR A 104 -5.97 -24.40 8.40
N ILE A 105 -5.44 -24.24 7.18
CA ILE A 105 -4.88 -25.34 6.39
C ILE A 105 -3.56 -25.85 6.98
N GLU A 106 -2.69 -24.96 7.44
CA GLU A 106 -1.45 -25.33 8.14
C GLU A 106 -1.73 -26.16 9.40
N ASN A 107 -2.85 -25.87 10.09
CA ASN A 107 -3.29 -26.60 11.27
C ASN A 107 -4.05 -27.89 10.96
N ILE A 108 -4.32 -28.22 9.69
CA ILE A 108 -4.78 -29.56 9.30
C ILE A 108 -3.57 -30.50 9.43
N LYS A 109 -3.27 -30.91 10.66
CA LYS A 109 -2.38 -32.03 10.92
C LYS A 109 -3.06 -33.29 10.41
N ILE A 110 -2.56 -33.82 9.30
CA ILE A 110 -2.81 -35.20 8.92
C ILE A 110 -2.07 -36.04 9.97
N ASP A 111 -2.79 -36.66 10.90
CA ASP A 111 -2.21 -37.57 11.88
C ASP A 111 -1.73 -38.82 11.15
N THR A 112 -0.45 -38.87 10.85
CA THR A 112 0.19 -39.97 10.12
C THR A 112 0.10 -41.29 10.88
N ASN A 113 -0.03 -41.26 12.21
CA ASN A 113 -0.12 -42.47 13.02
C ASN A 113 -1.42 -43.24 12.77
N ILE A 114 -2.52 -42.52 12.46
CA ILE A 114 -3.78 -43.15 12.07
C ILE A 114 -3.58 -43.94 10.78
N PHE A 115 -2.81 -43.42 9.83
CA PHE A 115 -2.57 -44.10 8.57
C PHE A 115 -1.62 -45.30 8.72
N GLU A 116 -0.61 -45.21 9.59
CA GLU A 116 0.30 -46.33 9.88
C GLU A 116 -0.46 -47.56 10.41
N GLU A 117 -1.36 -47.37 11.37
CA GLU A 117 -2.18 -48.47 11.92
C GLU A 117 -3.07 -49.12 10.84
N TYR A 118 -3.68 -48.30 9.97
CA TYR A 118 -4.47 -48.80 8.84
C TYR A 118 -3.63 -49.54 7.79
N PHE A 119 -2.41 -49.09 7.50
CA PHE A 119 -1.54 -49.72 6.52
C PHE A 119 -1.01 -51.07 6.98
N ASP A 120 -0.76 -51.24 8.28
CA ASP A 120 -0.28 -52.51 8.85
C ASP A 120 -1.32 -53.64 8.77
N HIS A 121 -2.59 -53.29 8.58
CA HIS A 121 -3.72 -54.24 8.51
C HIS A 121 -4.23 -54.46 7.08
N ALA A 122 -3.69 -53.73 6.08
CA ALA A 122 -4.06 -53.87 4.68
C ALA A 122 -3.23 -54.96 3.98
N GLU A 123 -3.80 -55.65 2.99
CA GLU A 123 -3.04 -56.57 2.13
C GLU A 123 -1.92 -55.80 1.39
N GLU A 124 -0.79 -56.44 1.06
CA GLU A 124 0.40 -55.76 0.49
C GLU A 124 0.06 -54.83 -0.71
N VAL A 125 -0.81 -55.27 -1.62
CA VAL A 125 -1.21 -54.48 -2.79
C VAL A 125 -2.11 -53.30 -2.39
N GLU A 126 -3.11 -53.55 -1.54
CA GLU A 126 -4.03 -52.51 -1.04
C GLU A 126 -3.28 -51.47 -0.20
N GLY A 127 -2.33 -51.89 0.63
CA GLY A 127 -1.48 -51.01 1.42
C GLY A 127 -0.59 -50.09 0.56
N ILE A 128 -0.10 -50.56 -0.60
CA ILE A 128 0.65 -49.72 -1.56
C ILE A 128 -0.28 -48.68 -2.20
N GLU A 129 -1.48 -49.07 -2.62
CA GLU A 129 -2.47 -48.16 -3.21
C GLU A 129 -2.89 -47.07 -2.21
N LEU A 130 -3.14 -47.44 -0.96
CA LEU A 130 -3.51 -46.51 0.10
C LEU A 130 -2.37 -45.52 0.44
N LYS A 131 -1.11 -45.99 0.48
CA LYS A 131 0.06 -45.11 0.65
C LYS A 131 0.19 -44.11 -0.50
N ALA A 132 -0.06 -44.54 -1.74
CA ALA A 132 -0.05 -43.66 -2.90
C ALA A 132 -1.15 -42.59 -2.82
N LEU A 133 -2.37 -42.95 -2.38
CA LEU A 133 -3.48 -42.00 -2.17
C LEU A 133 -3.16 -40.97 -1.08
N VAL A 134 -2.55 -41.38 0.04
CA VAL A 134 -2.12 -40.44 1.09
C VAL A 134 -1.07 -39.48 0.55
N TYR A 135 -0.05 -39.98 -0.16
CA TYR A 135 0.96 -39.13 -0.77
C TYR A 135 0.37 -38.14 -1.80
N LEU A 136 -0.56 -38.59 -2.66
CA LEU A 136 -1.26 -37.73 -3.60
C LEU A 136 -2.12 -36.67 -2.91
N SER A 137 -2.79 -37.00 -1.81
CA SER A 137 -3.58 -36.03 -1.04
C SER A 137 -2.70 -34.98 -0.33
N GLN A 138 -1.52 -35.38 0.16
CA GLN A 138 -0.51 -34.47 0.68
C GLN A 138 0.00 -33.51 -0.40
N LEU A 139 0.33 -34.03 -1.60
CA LEU A 139 0.75 -33.20 -2.73
C LEU A 139 -0.34 -32.20 -3.16
N ALA A 140 -1.60 -32.64 -3.23
CA ALA A 140 -2.73 -31.76 -3.53
C ALA A 140 -2.95 -30.68 -2.45
N SER A 141 -2.73 -31.02 -1.18
CA SER A 141 -2.76 -30.08 -0.06
C SER A 141 -1.64 -29.04 -0.17
N LEU A 142 -0.40 -29.46 -0.46
CA LEU A 142 0.75 -28.58 -0.69
C LEU A 142 0.50 -27.61 -1.86
N GLU A 143 -0.07 -28.08 -2.96
CA GLU A 143 -0.43 -27.23 -4.09
C GLU A 143 -1.47 -26.16 -3.67
N GLY A 144 -2.44 -26.54 -2.84
CA GLY A 144 -3.42 -25.62 -2.24
C GLY A 144 -2.76 -24.55 -1.38
N VAL A 145 -1.84 -24.95 -0.51
CA VAL A 145 -1.06 -24.03 0.35
C VAL A 145 -0.27 -23.03 -0.50
N LEU A 146 0.49 -23.51 -1.49
CA LEU A 146 1.31 -22.66 -2.38
C LEU A 146 0.45 -21.64 -3.17
N LYS A 147 -0.75 -22.04 -3.61
CA LYS A 147 -1.69 -21.13 -4.27
C LYS A 147 -2.18 -20.03 -3.33
N ILE A 148 -2.46 -20.36 -2.07
CA ILE A 148 -2.88 -19.40 -1.06
C ILE A 148 -1.74 -18.44 -0.72
N GLU A 149 -0.52 -18.94 -0.50
CA GLU A 149 0.67 -18.10 -0.29
C GLU A 149 0.88 -17.12 -1.46
N THR A 150 0.76 -17.60 -2.69
CA THR A 150 0.86 -16.77 -3.89
C THR A 150 -0.21 -15.67 -3.91
N ALA A 151 -1.45 -16.00 -3.51
CA ALA A 151 -2.54 -15.03 -3.43
C ALA A 151 -2.31 -14.00 -2.31
N ILE A 152 -1.79 -14.43 -1.15
CA ILE A 152 -1.40 -13.57 -0.02
C ILE A 152 -0.34 -12.57 -0.48
N ASN A 153 0.74 -13.04 -1.11
CA ASN A 153 1.83 -12.19 -1.59
C ASN A 153 1.35 -11.16 -2.62
N LYS A 154 0.50 -11.58 -3.57
CA LYS A 154 -0.12 -10.65 -4.54
C LYS A 154 -0.95 -9.58 -3.87
N LYS A 155 -1.78 -9.94 -2.87
CA LYS A 155 -2.57 -8.95 -2.12
C LYS A 155 -1.69 -8.04 -1.28
N MET A 156 -0.64 -8.56 -0.64
CA MET A 156 0.32 -7.75 0.10
C MET A 156 0.99 -6.70 -0.79
N ASP A 157 1.46 -7.09 -1.98
CA ASP A 157 2.03 -6.17 -2.97
C ASP A 157 1.03 -5.09 -3.41
N MET A 158 -0.23 -5.47 -3.63
CA MET A 158 -1.29 -4.52 -3.96
C MET A 158 -1.53 -3.55 -2.81
N LEU A 159 -1.59 -4.04 -1.57
CA LEU A 159 -1.79 -3.21 -0.38
C LEU A 159 -0.66 -2.21 -0.20
N LEU A 160 0.61 -2.63 -0.33
CA LEU A 160 1.76 -1.73 -0.24
C LEU A 160 1.68 -0.61 -1.30
N LYS A 161 1.36 -0.96 -2.54
CA LYS A 161 1.19 0.02 -3.64
C LYS A 161 0.03 0.99 -3.38
N MET A 162 -1.08 0.51 -2.80
CA MET A 162 -2.22 1.35 -2.42
C MET A 162 -1.87 2.26 -1.23
N GLN A 163 -1.20 1.74 -0.20
CA GLN A 163 -0.75 2.51 0.97
C GLN A 163 0.18 3.66 0.57
N ASP A 164 1.11 3.41 -0.35
CA ASP A 164 2.01 4.43 -0.90
C ASP A 164 1.25 5.57 -1.59
N ARG A 165 0.24 5.22 -2.40
CA ARG A 165 -0.59 6.19 -3.13
C ARG A 165 -1.53 6.96 -2.20
N LEU A 166 -1.99 6.31 -1.15
CA LEU A 166 -2.87 6.87 -0.13
C LEU A 166 -2.11 7.60 0.99
N PHE A 167 -0.78 7.65 0.95
CA PHE A 167 0.08 8.25 1.99
C PHE A 167 -0.14 7.67 3.39
N LEU A 168 -0.45 6.38 3.48
CA LEU A 168 -0.70 5.71 4.76
C LEU A 168 0.59 5.18 5.40
N ASN A 169 1.64 4.95 4.61
CA ASN A 169 2.92 4.44 5.13
C ASN A 169 3.80 5.58 5.75
N PRO A 170 4.66 5.29 6.74
CA PRO A 170 5.52 6.30 7.35
C PRO A 170 6.50 6.97 6.38
N SER A 171 7.05 6.23 5.41
CA SER A 171 8.03 6.75 4.45
C SER A 171 7.44 7.74 3.44
N SER A 172 6.14 7.65 3.12
CA SER A 172 5.42 8.68 2.37
C SER A 172 5.15 9.93 3.21
N LYS A 173 5.04 9.78 4.54
CA LYS A 173 4.80 10.87 5.50
C LYS A 173 6.08 11.66 5.86
N VAL A 174 7.26 11.02 5.81
CA VAL A 174 8.54 11.57 6.34
C VAL A 174 9.43 12.27 5.28
N LYS A 175 9.01 12.42 4.01
CA LYS A 175 9.84 13.11 3.00
C LYS A 175 10.10 14.61 3.25
N ASN A 176 9.67 15.12 4.40
CA ASN A 176 9.78 16.50 4.81
C ASN A 176 10.85 16.68 5.91
N VAL A 177 12.10 16.26 5.67
CA VAL A 177 13.22 16.83 6.43
C VAL A 177 13.38 18.27 5.94
N PRO A 178 13.13 19.30 6.78
CA PRO A 178 13.25 20.69 6.34
C PRO A 178 14.69 20.94 5.92
N GLN A 179 14.92 21.33 4.66
CA GLN A 179 16.25 21.79 4.29
C GLN A 179 16.59 23.03 5.13
N PRO A 180 17.77 23.10 5.75
CA PRO A 180 18.17 24.28 6.50
C PRO A 180 18.02 25.49 5.59
N LYS A 181 17.34 26.54 6.08
CA LYS A 181 17.10 27.77 5.32
C LYS A 181 18.43 28.24 4.76
N LYS A 182 18.58 28.26 3.43
CA LYS A 182 19.75 28.85 2.78
C LYS A 182 19.90 30.27 3.33
N THR A 183 20.93 30.48 4.14
CA THR A 183 21.37 31.79 4.60
C THR A 183 21.48 32.65 3.34
N GLN A 184 20.76 33.76 3.29
CA GLN A 184 20.85 34.71 2.18
C GLN A 184 22.33 34.94 1.86
N GLU A 185 22.73 34.61 0.63
CA GLU A 185 24.10 34.83 0.17
C GLU A 185 24.41 36.32 0.37
N LYS A 186 25.27 36.62 1.35
CA LYS A 186 25.81 37.96 1.50
C LYS A 186 26.54 38.27 0.20
N ALA A 187 26.12 39.33 -0.49
CA ALA A 187 26.75 39.81 -1.72
C ALA A 187 28.28 39.82 -1.54
N SER A 188 28.98 39.08 -2.39
CA SER A 188 30.43 38.92 -2.31
C SER A 188 31.11 40.30 -2.45
N LYS A 189 32.02 40.62 -1.52
CA LYS A 189 32.79 41.87 -1.47
C LYS A 189 33.59 42.18 -2.75
N PHE A 190 33.73 41.20 -3.64
CA PHE A 190 34.47 41.33 -4.89
C PHE A 190 33.67 41.92 -6.07
N SER A 191 32.35 42.13 -5.95
CA SER A 191 31.58 42.73 -7.06
C SER A 191 31.90 44.21 -7.31
N ARG A 192 32.68 44.86 -6.43
CA ARG A 192 33.06 46.28 -6.56
C ARG A 192 34.38 46.54 -7.31
N PHE A 193 35.14 45.52 -7.68
CA PHE A 193 36.49 45.72 -8.26
C PHE A 193 36.57 45.48 -9.78
N GLY A 194 35.48 45.07 -10.44
CA GLY A 194 35.50 44.68 -11.85
C GLY A 194 35.30 45.78 -12.89
N ASN A 195 35.25 47.07 -12.52
CA ASN A 195 34.81 48.12 -13.45
C ASN A 195 35.72 49.37 -13.47
N ARG A 196 37.03 49.18 -13.62
CA ARG A 196 37.98 50.27 -13.93
C ARG A 196 39.17 49.75 -14.76
N SER A 197 38.97 49.69 -16.08
CA SER A 197 40.04 49.78 -17.08
C SER A 197 39.40 50.13 -18.42
N GLY A 198 39.30 51.42 -18.68
CA GLY A 198 38.93 52.09 -19.92
C GLY A 198 39.52 53.48 -19.86
#